data_AF-A0A7J8MBI6-F1
#
_entry.id   AF-A0A7J8MBI6-F1
#
_cell.length_a   1.000
_cell.length_b   1.000
_cell.length_c   1.000
_cell.angle_alpha   90.00
_cell.angle_beta   90.00
_cell.angle_gamma   90.00
#
_symmetry.space_group_name_H-M   'P 1'
#
loop_
_entity.id
_entity.type
_entity.pdbx_description
1 polymer ?
#
loop_
_entity_poly.entity_id
_entity_poly.type
_entity_poly.pdbx_seq_one_letter_code
_entity_poly.pdbx_strand_id
1 'polypeptide(L)'
;LSPPLEPHLAVKSTKRAVIVGTALDCYYKQVSQMPAWSKLDFCTFAAAWAGQDCPCRTKLDGDDHDHHESGNGNSNGHDHFFRKDSGFSNGTRSLDGDDVGSEDDVIKDVVVEMDNLGINKEDAENLEKKGVRIPLPWELLRPLVTILGHCLFGPSNSQDVKDAASIAIRCLYARASHDLAPQAILALQSLIRLDKSARAAAKAAATVVANAPSNANTPSKAKKPEILLVSK
;
A
#
# COMPACT_ATOMS: atom_id res chain seq x y z
N LEU A 1 -0.22 -27.50 12.20
CA LEU A 1 -0.70 -27.54 13.59
C LEU A 1 0.41 -26.98 14.45
N SER A 2 0.21 -25.79 15.03
CA SER A 2 1.22 -25.16 15.90
C SER A 2 1.35 -25.98 17.18
N PRO A 3 2.58 -26.15 17.72
CA PRO A 3 2.76 -26.84 19.00
C PRO A 3 1.98 -26.13 20.13
N PRO A 4 1.64 -26.84 21.22
CA PRO A 4 0.90 -26.26 22.34
C PRO A 4 1.60 -24.99 22.84
N LEU A 5 0.85 -23.89 22.94
CA LEU A 5 1.38 -22.62 23.41
C LEU A 5 1.65 -22.71 24.91
N GLU A 6 2.92 -22.60 25.29
CA GLU A 6 3.31 -22.51 26.70
C GLU A 6 2.86 -21.14 27.27
N PRO A 7 2.29 -21.07 28.48
CA PRO A 7 1.99 -19.81 29.13
C PRO A 7 3.27 -19.01 29.40
N HIS A 8 3.30 -17.74 28.99
CA HIS A 8 4.47 -16.88 29.15
C HIS A 8 4.22 -15.83 30.23
N LEU A 9 4.96 -15.90 31.34
CA LEU A 9 4.86 -14.96 32.47
C LEU A 9 5.50 -13.58 32.16
N ALA A 10 6.38 -13.50 31.17
CA ALA A 10 6.99 -12.26 30.71
C ALA A 10 7.31 -12.32 29.21
N VAL A 11 7.16 -11.18 28.51
CA VAL A 11 7.43 -11.07 27.07
C VAL A 11 8.91 -10.82 26.82
N LYS A 12 9.65 -11.89 26.54
CA LYS A 12 11.06 -11.82 26.08
C LYS A 12 11.11 -11.49 24.58
N SER A 13 12.14 -10.76 24.14
CA SER A 13 12.32 -10.37 22.73
C SER A 13 12.25 -11.56 21.77
N THR A 14 12.90 -12.67 22.13
CA THR A 14 12.94 -13.93 21.36
C THR A 14 11.58 -14.60 21.17
N LYS A 15 10.59 -14.26 21.99
CA LYS A 15 9.24 -14.85 21.95
C LYS A 15 8.18 -13.92 21.36
N ARG A 16 8.52 -12.65 21.10
CA ARG A 16 7.57 -11.63 20.59
C ARG A 16 6.95 -12.04 19.25
N ALA A 17 7.74 -12.56 18.31
CA ALA A 17 7.22 -12.99 17.02
C ALA A 17 6.18 -14.12 17.16
N VAL A 18 6.41 -15.10 18.04
CA VAL A 18 5.45 -16.20 18.26
C VAL A 18 4.14 -15.70 18.87
N ILE A 19 4.24 -14.79 19.86
CA ILE A 19 3.07 -14.19 20.51
C ILE A 19 2.25 -13.37 19.49
N VAL A 20 2.91 -12.51 18.72
CA VAL A 20 2.26 -11.70 17.68
C VAL A 20 1.64 -12.58 16.59
N GLY A 21 2.35 -13.63 16.15
CA GLY A 21 1.83 -14.57 15.15
C GLY A 21 0.56 -15.27 15.63
N THR A 22 0.54 -15.69 16.89
CA THR A 22 -0.66 -16.27 17.50
C THR A 22 -1.81 -15.26 17.56
N ALA A 23 -1.53 -14.02 17.94
CA ALA A 23 -2.54 -12.96 17.99
C ALA A 23 -3.12 -12.66 16.60
N LEU A 24 -2.28 -12.62 15.57
CA LEU A 24 -2.69 -12.45 14.18
C LEU A 24 -3.55 -13.64 13.70
N ASP A 25 -3.20 -14.87 14.06
CA ASP A 25 -4.01 -16.04 13.75
C ASP A 25 -5.39 -15.99 14.44
N CYS A 26 -5.43 -15.55 15.70
CA CYS A 26 -6.70 -15.31 16.41
C CYS A 26 -7.54 -14.23 15.73
N TYR A 27 -6.90 -13.13 15.33
CA TYR A 27 -7.56 -12.05 14.58
C TYR A 27 -8.14 -12.57 13.27
N TYR A 28 -7.34 -13.32 12.49
CA TYR A 28 -7.77 -13.90 11.23
C TYR A 28 -9.00 -14.80 11.39
N LYS A 29 -9.05 -15.65 12.42
CA LYS A 29 -10.21 -16.52 12.69
C LYS A 29 -11.52 -15.77 12.87
N GLN A 30 -11.47 -14.50 13.30
CA GLN A 30 -12.63 -13.67 13.56
C GLN A 30 -12.75 -12.48 12.59
N VAL A 31 -11.90 -12.39 11.56
CA VAL A 31 -11.79 -11.20 10.68
C VAL A 31 -13.12 -10.83 10.01
N SER A 32 -13.99 -11.78 9.73
CA SER A 32 -15.31 -11.54 9.16
C SER A 32 -16.26 -10.82 10.12
N GLN A 33 -16.13 -11.08 11.42
CA GLN A 33 -16.95 -10.48 12.49
C GLN A 33 -16.33 -9.19 13.05
N MET A 34 -15.06 -8.91 12.74
CA MET A 34 -14.38 -7.70 13.20
C MET A 34 -15.02 -6.43 12.57
N PRO A 35 -15.21 -5.37 13.37
CA PRO A 35 -15.76 -4.11 12.89
C PRO A 35 -14.81 -3.41 11.91
N ALA A 36 -15.35 -2.49 11.10
CA ALA A 36 -14.60 -1.80 10.06
C ALA A 36 -13.40 -1.00 10.61
N TRP A 37 -13.55 -0.32 11.75
CA TRP A 37 -12.47 0.46 12.37
C TRP A 37 -11.26 -0.41 12.72
N SER A 38 -11.49 -1.63 13.24
CA SER A 38 -10.41 -2.56 13.58
C SER A 38 -9.66 -3.03 12.32
N LYS A 39 -10.36 -3.20 11.19
CA LYS A 39 -9.75 -3.55 9.91
C LYS A 39 -8.97 -2.39 9.32
N LEU A 40 -9.47 -1.16 9.45
CA LEU A 40 -8.75 0.05 9.05
C LEU A 40 -7.45 0.20 9.82
N ASP A 41 -7.51 0.13 11.15
CA ASP A 41 -6.33 0.20 12.02
C ASP A 41 -5.32 -0.87 11.65
N PHE A 42 -5.78 -2.11 11.46
CA PHE A 42 -4.91 -3.19 11.00
C PHE A 42 -4.18 -2.87 9.69
N CYS A 43 -4.88 -2.33 8.70
CA CYS A 43 -4.27 -1.95 7.41
C CYS A 43 -3.26 -0.81 7.59
N THR A 44 -3.59 0.19 8.40
CA THR A 44 -2.70 1.31 8.73
C THR A 44 -1.42 0.83 9.41
N PHE A 45 -1.54 -0.04 10.42
CA PHE A 45 -0.38 -0.60 11.10
C PHE A 45 0.43 -1.51 10.18
N ALA A 46 -0.21 -2.32 9.34
CA ALA A 46 0.49 -3.17 8.37
C ALA A 46 1.29 -2.35 7.36
N ALA A 47 0.74 -1.22 6.90
CA ALA A 47 1.46 -0.27 6.05
C ALA A 47 2.65 0.35 6.79
N ALA A 48 2.45 0.80 8.04
CA ALA A 48 3.51 1.37 8.86
C ALA A 48 4.65 0.37 9.16
N TRP A 49 4.32 -0.90 9.41
CA TRP A 49 5.34 -1.94 9.64
C TRP A 49 6.19 -2.22 8.41
N ALA A 50 5.73 -1.85 7.21
CA ALA A 50 6.54 -1.98 6.00
C ALA A 50 7.77 -1.06 6.02
N GLY A 51 7.75 -0.01 6.85
CA GLY A 51 8.78 1.02 6.91
C GLY A 51 8.40 2.26 6.10
N GLN A 52 9.39 3.09 5.81
CA GLN A 52 9.16 4.32 5.05
C GLN A 52 8.75 4.06 3.62
N ASP A 53 7.98 5.01 3.11
CA ASP A 53 7.47 5.10 1.76
C ASP A 53 8.57 5.10 0.68
N CYS A 54 8.76 3.95 0.03
CA CYS A 54 9.65 3.78 -1.11
C CYS A 54 8.91 4.00 -2.44
N PRO A 55 9.52 4.64 -3.46
CA PRO A 55 8.93 4.75 -4.81
C PRO A 55 8.58 3.40 -5.45
N CYS A 56 9.27 2.33 -5.04
CA CYS A 56 9.04 0.97 -5.52
C CYS A 56 7.62 0.43 -5.25
N ARG A 57 6.85 1.05 -4.34
CA ARG A 57 5.47 0.64 -4.05
C ARG A 57 4.50 0.86 -5.22
N THR A 58 4.78 1.82 -6.10
CA THR A 58 3.97 2.12 -7.28
C THR A 58 4.46 1.41 -8.54
N LYS A 59 5.53 0.61 -8.45
CA LYS A 59 6.11 -0.09 -9.60
C LYS A 59 5.11 -0.98 -10.33
N LEU A 60 4.13 -1.53 -9.61
CA LEU A 60 3.08 -2.34 -10.20
C LEU A 60 1.88 -1.51 -10.65
N ASP A 61 1.78 -0.23 -10.30
CA ASP A 61 0.67 0.63 -10.68
C ASP A 61 0.86 1.25 -12.08
N GLY A 62 2.09 1.37 -12.57
CA GLY A 62 2.46 2.13 -13.77
C GLY A 62 2.27 1.49 -15.15
N ASP A 63 1.49 0.41 -15.30
CA ASP A 63 1.39 -0.34 -16.57
C ASP A 63 0.20 0.03 -17.48
N ASP A 64 -0.56 1.09 -17.21
CA ASP A 64 -1.82 1.37 -17.94
C ASP A 64 -1.79 2.60 -18.88
N HIS A 65 -0.63 3.03 -19.39
CA HIS A 65 -0.55 4.08 -20.42
C HIS A 65 0.46 3.79 -21.56
N ASP A 66 -0.11 3.60 -22.77
CA ASP A 66 0.38 4.00 -24.09
C ASP A 66 1.56 3.27 -24.77
N HIS A 67 1.28 2.08 -25.33
CA HIS A 67 1.92 1.62 -26.58
C HIS A 67 0.90 1.58 -27.73
N HIS A 68 0.34 2.74 -28.11
CA HIS A 68 -0.23 2.92 -29.44
C HIS A 68 0.87 3.45 -30.35
N GLU A 69 1.85 2.61 -30.66
CA GLU A 69 2.92 2.93 -31.60
C GLU A 69 2.35 2.90 -33.02
N SER A 70 1.79 4.04 -33.44
CA SER A 70 1.49 4.29 -34.84
C SER A 70 2.82 4.48 -35.56
N GLY A 71 3.22 3.45 -36.32
CA GLY A 71 4.50 3.42 -37.03
C GLY A 71 4.71 4.64 -37.92
N ASN A 72 5.86 5.28 -37.74
CA ASN A 72 6.59 5.90 -38.84
C ASN A 72 8.09 5.77 -38.55
N GLY A 73 8.77 5.02 -39.41
CA GLY A 73 10.14 4.60 -39.19
C GLY A 73 11.17 5.72 -39.32
N ASN A 74 12.26 5.52 -38.57
CA ASN A 74 13.66 5.59 -39.01
C ASN A 74 14.52 6.49 -38.11
N SER A 75 15.25 5.88 -37.17
CA SER A 75 16.67 6.21 -36.96
C SER A 75 17.33 5.22 -35.99
N ASN A 76 18.54 4.82 -36.36
CA ASN A 76 19.43 3.92 -35.65
C ASN A 76 19.85 4.52 -34.29
N GLY A 77 19.72 3.76 -33.21
CA GLY A 77 20.11 4.24 -31.87
C GLY A 77 20.39 3.10 -30.90
N HIS A 78 21.67 2.74 -30.85
CA HIS A 78 22.40 1.96 -29.84
C HIS A 78 21.67 1.64 -28.51
N ASP A 79 21.55 0.34 -28.22
CA ASP A 79 21.11 -0.25 -26.96
C ASP A 79 21.99 0.25 -25.79
N HIS A 80 21.41 0.91 -24.79
CA HIS A 80 22.13 1.28 -23.56
C HIS A 80 21.30 0.93 -22.32
N PHE A 81 21.64 -0.24 -21.79
CA PHE A 81 21.30 -0.78 -20.48
C PHE A 81 21.57 0.23 -19.35
N PHE A 82 20.55 0.92 -18.84
CA PHE A 82 20.72 1.87 -17.73
C PHE A 82 20.64 1.17 -16.36
N ARG A 83 21.81 0.75 -15.89
CA ARG A 83 22.16 0.64 -14.47
C ARG A 83 22.54 2.05 -13.98
N LYS A 84 21.84 2.60 -12.99
CA LYS A 84 22.25 3.85 -12.34
C LYS A 84 22.53 3.57 -10.87
N ASP A 85 23.79 3.21 -10.62
CA ASP A 85 24.43 3.36 -9.32
C ASP A 85 24.63 4.85 -9.07
N SER A 86 23.95 5.43 -8.08
CA SER A 86 24.21 6.80 -7.61
C SER A 86 25.24 6.75 -6.47
N GLY A 87 26.51 6.71 -6.85
CA GLY A 87 27.64 7.04 -5.99
C GLY A 87 27.80 8.55 -5.87
N PHE A 88 28.08 9.00 -4.66
CA PHE A 88 28.39 10.39 -4.31
C PHE A 88 29.65 10.87 -5.03
N SER A 89 29.57 12.05 -5.66
CA SER A 89 30.73 12.75 -6.19
C SER A 89 30.58 14.25 -5.90
N ASN A 90 31.24 14.73 -4.84
CA ASN A 90 31.56 16.14 -4.68
C ASN A 90 32.73 16.46 -5.62
N GLY A 91 32.52 17.38 -6.55
CA GLY A 91 33.57 17.93 -7.39
C GLY A 91 34.23 19.12 -6.70
N THR A 92 35.53 19.03 -6.43
CA THR A 92 36.37 20.18 -6.08
C THR A 92 37.42 20.32 -7.17
N ARG A 93 37.45 21.48 -7.84
CA ARG A 93 38.47 21.85 -8.83
C ARG A 93 39.37 22.90 -8.17
N SER A 94 40.68 22.67 -8.28
CA SER A 94 41.76 23.48 -7.74
C SER A 94 41.82 24.89 -8.32
N LEU A 95 42.26 25.86 -7.50
CA LEU A 95 42.85 27.13 -7.89
C LEU A 95 43.97 27.47 -6.89
N ASP A 96 45.17 27.71 -7.42
CA ASP A 96 46.37 28.18 -6.71
C ASP A 96 46.28 29.69 -6.42
N GLY A 97 46.97 30.15 -5.36
CA GLY A 97 47.45 31.54 -5.23
C GLY A 97 47.05 32.29 -3.95
N ASP A 98 47.98 32.32 -2.99
CA ASP A 98 48.43 33.42 -2.11
C ASP A 98 47.47 34.41 -1.41
N ASP A 99 47.78 34.60 -0.11
CA ASP A 99 47.78 35.86 0.67
C ASP A 99 46.57 36.24 1.57
N VAL A 100 46.88 36.24 2.89
CA VAL A 100 46.45 37.14 3.98
C VAL A 100 44.95 37.42 4.22
N GLY A 101 44.50 37.03 5.42
CA GLY A 101 43.84 37.97 6.33
C GLY A 101 42.39 37.69 6.76
N SER A 102 42.20 37.69 8.08
CA SER A 102 40.96 37.91 8.84
C SER A 102 39.98 36.74 8.97
N GLU A 103 40.14 36.03 10.08
CA GLU A 103 39.07 35.34 10.81
C GLU A 103 37.98 36.39 11.11
N ASP A 104 36.75 36.27 10.57
CA ASP A 104 35.51 36.87 11.14
C ASP A 104 34.20 36.69 10.33
N ASP A 105 34.17 36.02 9.16
CA ASP A 105 32.92 35.92 8.35
C ASP A 105 32.20 34.56 8.34
N VAL A 106 32.59 33.59 9.18
CA VAL A 106 31.95 32.24 9.22
C VAL A 106 30.59 32.24 9.94
N ILE A 107 30.22 33.29 10.66
CA ILE A 107 29.03 33.28 11.55
C ILE A 107 27.73 33.72 10.83
N LYS A 108 27.79 34.29 9.63
CA LYS A 108 26.57 34.77 8.94
C LYS A 108 25.84 33.70 8.13
N ASP A 109 26.51 32.61 7.76
CA ASP A 109 25.92 31.53 6.94
C ASP A 109 25.12 30.51 7.77
N VAL A 110 25.32 30.46 9.09
CA VAL A 110 24.59 29.53 9.98
C VAL A 110 23.22 30.08 10.41
N VAL A 111 23.01 31.41 10.34
CA VAL A 111 21.75 32.03 10.77
C VAL A 111 20.66 31.88 9.69
N VAL A 112 21.03 31.87 8.41
CA VAL A 112 20.07 31.73 7.29
C VAL A 112 19.53 30.30 7.18
N GLU A 113 20.26 29.29 7.69
CA GLU A 113 19.80 27.89 7.71
C GLU A 113 18.84 27.56 8.87
N MET A 114 18.74 28.42 9.89
CA MET A 114 17.82 28.20 11.02
C MET A 114 16.38 28.68 10.75
N ASP A 115 16.16 29.54 9.74
CA ASP A 115 14.83 30.05 9.38
C ASP A 115 14.03 29.10 8.46
N ASN A 116 14.63 28.00 8.00
CA ASN A 116 13.95 26.96 7.21
C ASN A 116 13.47 25.76 8.03
N LEU A 117 13.62 25.78 9.35
CA LEU A 117 13.05 24.77 10.26
C LEU A 117 11.64 25.15 10.74
N GLY A 118 10.83 25.67 9.82
CA GLY A 118 9.38 25.77 10.02
C GLY A 118 8.80 24.37 10.11
N ILE A 119 8.71 23.82 11.32
CA ILE A 119 7.94 22.60 11.59
C ILE A 119 6.47 22.97 11.35
N ASN A 120 5.98 22.71 10.14
CA ASN A 120 4.57 22.82 9.84
C ASN A 120 3.84 21.80 10.71
N LYS A 121 2.81 22.24 11.42
CA LYS A 121 2.07 21.42 12.40
C LYS A 121 1.40 20.19 11.77
N GLU A 122 1.25 20.20 10.45
CA GLU A 122 0.78 19.10 9.61
C GLU A 122 1.79 17.95 9.44
N ASP A 123 3.10 18.21 9.59
CA ASP A 123 4.14 17.19 9.54
C ASP A 123 4.29 16.41 10.86
N ALA A 124 3.83 16.96 11.99
CA ALA A 124 3.87 16.30 13.28
C ALA A 124 2.92 15.08 13.35
N GLU A 125 1.72 15.20 12.75
CA GLU A 125 0.78 14.08 12.62
C GLU A 125 1.24 13.03 11.59
N ASN A 126 2.10 13.43 10.65
CA ASN A 126 2.74 12.53 9.68
C ASN A 126 3.95 11.81 10.30
N LEU A 127 4.68 12.48 11.21
CA LEU A 127 5.83 11.92 11.91
C LEU A 127 5.43 10.78 12.87
N GLU A 128 4.27 10.87 13.54
CA GLU A 128 3.71 9.76 14.33
C GLU A 128 3.33 8.53 13.49
N LYS A 129 3.14 8.71 12.18
CA LYS A 129 2.85 7.64 11.21
C LYS A 129 4.09 7.17 10.46
N LYS A 130 5.29 7.69 10.78
CA LYS A 130 6.55 7.26 10.17
C LYS A 130 6.84 5.84 10.61
N GLY A 131 6.40 4.92 9.76
CA GLY A 131 6.51 3.49 9.98
C GLY A 131 7.93 3.05 10.31
N VAL A 132 8.10 2.38 11.45
CA VAL A 132 9.36 1.71 11.78
C VAL A 132 9.35 0.33 11.13
N ARG A 133 10.38 0.03 10.34
CA ARG A 133 10.55 -1.28 9.72
C ARG A 133 10.87 -2.32 10.80
N ILE A 134 9.87 -3.11 11.21
CA ILE A 134 10.03 -4.20 12.20
C ILE A 134 10.47 -5.47 11.47
N PRO A 135 11.43 -6.29 11.95
CA PRO A 135 11.71 -7.60 11.35
C PRO A 135 10.44 -8.49 11.33
N LEU A 136 9.92 -8.77 10.14
CA LEU A 136 8.73 -9.60 9.94
C LEU A 136 9.18 -10.91 9.27
N PRO A 137 9.47 -11.97 10.04
CA PRO A 137 9.75 -13.27 9.47
C PRO A 137 8.50 -13.78 8.74
N TRP A 138 8.69 -14.65 7.75
CA TRP A 138 7.64 -15.10 6.82
C TRP A 138 6.41 -15.67 7.54
N GLU A 139 6.62 -16.26 8.72
CA GLU A 139 5.58 -16.81 9.59
C GLU A 139 4.56 -15.75 10.04
N LEU A 140 5.00 -14.50 10.26
CA LEU A 140 4.11 -13.38 10.57
C LEU A 140 3.46 -12.80 9.33
N LEU A 141 4.17 -12.84 8.21
CA LEU A 141 3.70 -12.26 6.97
C LEU A 141 2.53 -13.06 6.37
N ARG A 142 2.50 -14.39 6.56
CA ARG A 142 1.40 -15.24 6.10
C ARG A 142 0.01 -14.82 6.63
N PRO A 143 -0.22 -14.74 7.95
CA PRO A 143 -1.53 -14.29 8.45
C PRO A 143 -1.79 -12.82 8.06
N LEU A 144 -0.77 -11.96 8.03
CA LEU A 144 -0.90 -10.57 7.58
C LEU A 144 -1.48 -10.47 6.16
N VAL A 145 -0.85 -11.15 5.20
CA VAL A 145 -1.29 -11.17 3.79
C VAL A 145 -2.70 -11.73 3.66
N THR A 146 -3.04 -12.76 4.45
CA THR A 146 -4.37 -13.37 4.43
C THR A 146 -5.45 -12.42 4.96
N ILE A 147 -5.18 -11.73 6.08
CA ILE A 147 -6.09 -10.73 6.65
C ILE A 147 -6.27 -9.57 5.66
N LEU A 148 -5.19 -9.08 5.05
CA LEU A 148 -5.27 -8.02 4.04
C LEU A 148 -6.08 -8.45 2.82
N GLY A 149 -5.92 -9.69 2.34
CA GLY A 149 -6.75 -10.25 1.29
C GLY A 149 -8.24 -10.24 1.65
N HIS A 150 -8.58 -10.60 2.90
CA HIS A 150 -9.95 -10.48 3.39
C HIS A 150 -10.42 -9.02 3.46
N CYS A 151 -9.59 -8.07 3.92
CA CYS A 151 -9.94 -6.65 3.94
C CYS A 151 -10.22 -6.11 2.52
N LEU A 152 -9.43 -6.55 1.54
CA LEU A 152 -9.51 -6.09 0.16
C LEU A 152 -10.72 -6.64 -0.61
N PHE A 153 -11.01 -7.94 -0.45
CA PHE A 153 -12.03 -8.64 -1.26
C PHE A 153 -13.28 -9.04 -0.48
N GLY A 154 -13.32 -8.82 0.83
CA GLY A 154 -14.48 -9.13 1.65
C GLY A 154 -15.72 -8.38 1.16
N PRO A 155 -16.84 -9.08 0.89
CA PRO A 155 -18.05 -8.45 0.34
C PRO A 155 -18.69 -7.45 1.31
N SER A 156 -18.47 -7.62 2.61
CA SER A 156 -19.02 -6.79 3.68
C SER A 156 -18.12 -5.62 4.09
N ASN A 157 -16.98 -5.42 3.45
CA ASN A 157 -16.06 -4.34 3.82
C ASN A 157 -16.41 -3.04 3.11
N SER A 158 -16.31 -1.92 3.83
CA SER A 158 -16.44 -0.57 3.27
C SER A 158 -15.32 -0.28 2.26
N GLN A 159 -15.57 0.69 1.39
CA GLN A 159 -14.59 1.12 0.39
C GLN A 159 -13.29 1.61 1.05
N ASP A 160 -13.39 2.32 2.18
CA ASP A 160 -12.23 2.80 2.93
C ASP A 160 -11.30 1.67 3.40
N VAL A 161 -11.88 0.54 3.87
CA VAL A 161 -11.10 -0.64 4.28
C VAL A 161 -10.37 -1.24 3.09
N LYS A 162 -11.02 -1.28 1.93
CA LYS A 162 -10.41 -1.79 0.69
C LYS A 162 -9.28 -0.89 0.20
N ASP A 163 -9.45 0.42 0.30
CA ASP A 163 -8.45 1.40 -0.09
C ASP A 163 -7.24 1.38 0.86
N ALA A 164 -7.48 1.32 2.17
CA ALA A 164 -6.42 1.15 3.17
C ALA A 164 -5.66 -0.18 2.99
N ALA A 165 -6.36 -1.28 2.72
CA ALA A 165 -5.73 -2.57 2.43
C ALA A 165 -4.89 -2.52 1.15
N SER A 166 -5.40 -1.86 0.10
CA SER A 166 -4.70 -1.67 -1.17
C SER A 166 -3.38 -0.89 -0.97
N ILE A 167 -3.37 0.14 -0.13
CA ILE A 167 -2.14 0.86 0.26
C ILE A 167 -1.19 -0.07 1.04
N ALA A 168 -1.70 -0.77 2.05
CA ALA A 168 -0.89 -1.66 2.89
C ALA A 168 -0.17 -2.76 2.10
N ILE A 169 -0.86 -3.39 1.14
CA ILE A 169 -0.29 -4.44 0.28
C ILE A 169 0.87 -3.89 -0.58
N ARG A 170 0.76 -2.66 -1.11
CA ARG A 170 1.84 -2.01 -1.88
C ARG A 170 3.06 -1.69 -1.02
N CYS A 171 2.84 -1.17 0.19
CA CYS A 171 3.92 -0.91 1.14
C CYS A 171 4.64 -2.21 1.51
N LEU A 172 3.89 -3.28 1.83
CA LEU A 172 4.46 -4.60 2.10
C LEU A 172 5.18 -5.19 0.89
N TYR A 173 4.71 -4.94 -0.34
CA TYR A 173 5.35 -5.43 -1.56
C TYR A 173 6.71 -4.76 -1.80
N ALA A 174 6.77 -3.43 -1.64
CA ALA A 174 8.02 -2.66 -1.66
C ALA A 174 9.02 -3.27 -0.66
N ARG A 175 8.57 -3.47 0.58
CA ARG A 175 9.37 -4.11 1.61
C ARG A 175 9.83 -5.51 1.23
N ALA A 176 8.91 -6.39 0.78
CA ALA A 176 9.23 -7.76 0.42
C ALA A 176 10.28 -7.84 -0.70
N SER A 177 10.25 -6.87 -1.60
CA SER A 177 11.25 -6.71 -2.66
C SER A 177 12.63 -6.35 -2.10
N HIS A 178 12.69 -5.47 -1.08
CA HIS A 178 13.92 -5.15 -0.38
C HIS A 178 14.43 -6.27 0.53
N ASP A 179 13.53 -7.05 1.13
CA ASP A 179 13.84 -8.22 1.97
C ASP A 179 14.23 -9.45 1.15
N LEU A 180 14.13 -9.39 -0.20
CA LEU A 180 14.36 -10.51 -1.12
C LEU A 180 13.62 -11.79 -0.70
N ALA A 181 12.36 -11.64 -0.25
CA ALA A 181 11.51 -12.75 0.19
C ALA A 181 10.60 -13.21 -0.96
N PRO A 182 10.99 -14.22 -1.78
CA PRO A 182 10.29 -14.55 -3.02
C PRO A 182 8.83 -14.97 -2.81
N GLN A 183 8.53 -15.68 -1.73
CA GLN A 183 7.16 -16.10 -1.41
C GLN A 183 6.26 -14.89 -1.12
N ALA A 184 6.80 -13.87 -0.44
CA ALA A 184 6.09 -12.63 -0.13
C ALA A 184 5.82 -11.80 -1.37
N ILE A 185 6.84 -11.65 -2.21
CA ILE A 185 6.77 -10.92 -3.47
C ILE A 185 5.63 -11.49 -4.32
N LEU A 186 5.60 -12.82 -4.52
CA LEU A 186 4.57 -13.47 -5.33
C LEU A 186 3.16 -13.29 -4.73
N ALA A 187 3.00 -13.53 -3.43
CA ALA A 187 1.68 -13.41 -2.79
C ALA A 187 1.12 -11.99 -2.88
N LEU A 188 1.95 -10.98 -2.61
CA LEU A 188 1.55 -9.57 -2.67
C LEU A 188 1.31 -9.10 -4.11
N GLN A 189 2.12 -9.54 -5.08
CA GLN A 189 1.88 -9.26 -6.50
C GLN A 189 0.54 -9.80 -6.98
N SER A 190 0.21 -11.05 -6.62
CA SER A 190 -1.08 -11.65 -6.97
C SER A 190 -2.24 -10.84 -6.41
N LEU A 191 -2.15 -10.38 -5.16
CA LEU A 191 -3.18 -9.52 -4.56
C LEU A 191 -3.30 -8.16 -5.27
N ILE A 192 -2.18 -7.52 -5.62
CA ILE A 192 -2.18 -6.22 -6.31
C ILE A 192 -2.81 -6.34 -7.71
N ARG A 193 -2.45 -7.40 -8.46
CA ARG A 193 -3.04 -7.65 -9.79
C ARG A 193 -4.54 -7.93 -9.68
N LEU A 194 -4.96 -8.69 -8.67
CA LEU A 194 -6.37 -8.98 -8.44
C LEU A 194 -7.15 -7.69 -8.06
N ASP A 195 -6.61 -6.85 -7.17
CA ASP A 195 -7.19 -5.54 -6.82
C ASP A 195 -7.41 -4.66 -8.05
N LYS A 196 -6.39 -4.57 -8.92
CA LYS A 196 -6.47 -3.85 -10.19
C LYS A 196 -7.60 -4.38 -11.06
N SER A 197 -7.64 -5.68 -11.30
CA SER A 197 -8.68 -6.29 -12.13
C SER A 197 -10.08 -6.10 -11.53
N ALA A 198 -10.22 -6.16 -10.21
CA ALA A 198 -11.49 -5.97 -9.52
C ALA A 198 -11.98 -4.52 -9.63
N ARG A 199 -11.07 -3.55 -9.49
CA ARG A 199 -11.39 -2.13 -9.68
C ARG A 199 -11.68 -1.79 -11.14
N ALA A 200 -10.95 -2.38 -12.09
CA ALA A 200 -11.23 -2.23 -13.52
C ALA A 200 -12.60 -2.82 -13.88
N ALA A 201 -12.94 -4.01 -13.37
CA ALA A 201 -14.26 -4.61 -13.55
C ALA A 201 -15.38 -3.77 -12.92
N ALA A 202 -15.17 -3.22 -11.72
CA ALA A 202 -16.13 -2.32 -11.07
C ALA A 202 -16.34 -1.03 -11.86
N LYS A 203 -15.26 -0.44 -12.39
CA LYS A 203 -15.33 0.73 -13.29
C LYS A 203 -16.08 0.42 -14.58
N ALA A 204 -15.80 -0.73 -15.21
CA ALA A 204 -16.51 -1.17 -16.42
C ALA A 204 -18.00 -1.44 -16.16
N ALA A 205 -18.35 -2.02 -15.00
CA ALA A 205 -19.75 -2.20 -14.61
C ALA A 205 -20.45 -0.85 -14.41
N ALA A 206 -19.78 0.13 -13.80
CA ALA A 206 -20.33 1.47 -13.61
C ALA A 206 -20.54 2.22 -14.94
N THR A 207 -19.64 2.10 -15.92
CA THR A 207 -19.83 2.71 -17.25
C THR A 207 -20.96 2.07 -18.03
N VAL A 208 -21.16 0.74 -17.91
CA VAL A 208 -22.31 0.05 -18.51
C VAL A 208 -23.64 0.54 -17.93
N VAL A 209 -23.71 0.75 -16.61
CA VAL A 209 -24.91 1.30 -15.95
C VAL A 209 -25.15 2.76 -16.35
N ALA A 210 -24.10 3.57 -16.44
CA ALA A 210 -24.20 4.98 -16.86
C ALA A 210 -24.62 5.13 -18.34
N ASN A 211 -24.21 4.20 -19.20
CA ASN A 211 -24.55 4.19 -20.62
C ASN A 211 -25.82 3.38 -20.94
N ALA A 212 -26.50 2.84 -19.93
CA ALA A 212 -27.75 2.11 -20.13
C ALA A 212 -28.84 3.10 -20.61
N PRO A 213 -29.45 2.88 -21.79
CA PRO A 213 -30.52 3.73 -22.26
C PRO A 213 -31.70 3.63 -21.28
N SER A 214 -32.17 4.78 -20.79
CA SER A 214 -33.39 4.90 -20.00
C SER A 214 -34.60 4.53 -20.87
N ASN A 215 -34.85 3.24 -21.08
CA ASN A 215 -36.08 2.79 -21.72
C ASN A 215 -37.22 2.86 -20.69
N ALA A 216 -37.74 4.08 -20.52
CA ALA A 216 -39.02 4.33 -19.88
C ALA A 216 -40.15 3.95 -20.87
N ASN A 217 -40.43 2.66 -21.02
CA ASN A 217 -41.67 2.19 -21.66
C ASN A 217 -42.10 0.83 -21.10
N THR A 218 -42.97 0.84 -20.09
CA THR A 218 -44.20 0.01 -20.06
C THR A 218 -45.07 0.38 -18.85
N PRO A 219 -46.35 0.75 -19.05
CA PRO A 219 -47.28 1.00 -17.96
C PRO A 219 -47.83 -0.34 -17.45
N SER A 220 -47.47 -0.75 -16.23
CA SER A 220 -48.13 -1.91 -15.60
C SER A 220 -49.56 -1.53 -15.21
N LYS A 221 -50.54 -1.88 -16.03
CA LYS A 221 -51.94 -1.91 -15.61
C LYS A 221 -52.04 -2.92 -14.46
N ALA A 222 -52.48 -2.44 -13.30
CA ALA A 222 -52.84 -3.25 -12.15
C ALA A 222 -53.91 -4.28 -12.56
N LYS A 223 -53.55 -5.57 -12.58
CA LYS A 223 -54.53 -6.66 -12.66
C LYS A 223 -54.87 -7.09 -11.23
N LYS A 224 -56.05 -6.64 -10.81
CA LYS A 224 -56.81 -6.97 -9.60
C LYS A 224 -56.64 -8.44 -9.17
N PRO A 225 -56.34 -8.77 -7.90
CA PRO A 225 -56.45 -10.14 -7.42
C PRO A 225 -57.93 -10.48 -7.23
N GLU A 226 -58.42 -11.49 -7.96
CA GLU A 226 -59.72 -12.09 -7.72
C GLU A 226 -59.68 -12.88 -6.41
N ILE A 227 -60.53 -12.45 -5.50
CA ILE A 227 -60.94 -13.09 -4.26
C ILE A 227 -61.82 -14.28 -4.64
N LEU A 228 -61.40 -15.50 -4.35
CA LEU A 228 -62.29 -16.66 -4.32
C LEU A 228 -62.14 -17.37 -2.97
N LEU A 229 -62.90 -16.88 -2.00
CA LEU A 229 -63.45 -17.68 -0.93
C LEU A 229 -64.64 -18.47 -1.50
N VAL A 230 -64.66 -19.80 -1.37
CA VAL A 230 -65.85 -20.56 -0.96
C VAL A 230 -65.48 -22.02 -0.65
N SER A 231 -66.08 -22.49 0.42
CA SER A 231 -65.92 -23.73 1.18
C SER A 231 -66.23 -25.05 0.45
N LYS A 232 -65.67 -26.15 0.96
CA LYS A 232 -66.43 -27.19 1.67
C LYS A 232 -65.52 -27.95 2.63
#